data_AF-A0A2J7ZRX3-F1
#
_entry.id   AF-A0A2J7ZRX3-F1
#
_cell.length_a   1.000
_cell.length_b   1.000
_cell.length_c   1.000
_cell.angle_alpha   90.00
_cell.angle_beta   90.00
_cell.angle_gamma   90.00
#
_symmetry.space_group_name_H-M   'P 1'
#
loop_
_entity.id
_entity.type
_entity.pdbx_description
1 polymer ?
#
loop_
_entity_poly.entity_id
_entity_poly.type
_entity_poly.pdbx_seq_one_letter_code
_entity_poly.pdbx_strand_id
1 'polypeptide(L)'
;MAMRLALSRSRELLGPGVRLLRTSASTATAEGSSVAAMVKAVNESSGSSLLASLKEAKAKLQPYYPEPAAAAGLSLQARVAVLGLISWTLYRLDTQARAHEWIVDLSLDVLQAAWYISFLSLIPFRTVFVALRGMAPHTSTPITGLRTAVALKP
;
A
#
# COMPACT_ATOMS: atom_id res chain seq x y z
N MET A 1 39.20 11.69 0.89
CA MET A 1 38.41 12.15 2.07
C MET A 1 36.89 12.19 1.81
N ALA A 2 36.43 12.39 0.57
CA ALA A 2 34.99 12.42 0.20
C ALA A 2 34.23 11.07 0.35
N MET A 3 34.91 9.93 0.18
CA MET A 3 34.29 8.61 0.20
C MET A 3 33.79 8.16 1.59
N ARG A 4 34.41 8.67 2.67
CA ARG A 4 33.94 8.43 4.06
C ARG A 4 32.68 9.24 4.41
N LEU A 5 32.45 10.37 3.75
CA LEU A 5 31.30 11.25 3.95
C LEU A 5 30.03 10.75 3.23
N ALA A 6 30.20 10.04 2.11
CA ALA A 6 29.09 9.37 1.42
C ALA A 6 28.59 8.15 2.22
N LEU A 7 29.50 7.44 2.88
CA LEU A 7 29.19 6.26 3.69
C LEU A 7 28.44 6.62 4.98
N SER A 8 28.77 7.74 5.63
CA SER A 8 28.01 8.21 6.81
C SER A 8 26.58 8.64 6.47
N ARG A 9 26.37 9.35 5.35
CA ARG A 9 25.03 9.77 4.89
C ARG A 9 24.14 8.61 4.43
N SER A 10 24.73 7.54 3.87
CA SER A 10 23.97 6.34 3.48
C SER A 10 23.39 5.59 4.69
N ARG A 11 24.06 5.67 5.85
CA ARG A 11 23.67 4.96 7.08
C ARG A 11 22.50 5.65 7.79
N GLU A 12 22.39 6.97 7.67
CA GLU A 12 21.28 7.75 8.23
C GLU A 12 19.97 7.57 7.44
N LEU A 13 20.05 7.31 6.12
CA LEU A 13 18.88 7.06 5.26
C LEU A 13 18.23 5.69 5.46
N LEU A 14 18.94 4.72 6.05
CA LEU A 14 18.43 3.39 6.39
C LEU A 14 17.84 3.30 7.81
N GLY A 15 18.05 4.33 8.65
CA GLY A 15 17.60 4.36 10.03
C GLY A 15 16.08 4.47 10.26
N PRO A 16 15.33 5.35 9.55
CA PRO A 16 13.93 5.60 9.89
C PRO A 16 12.99 4.49 9.42
N GLY A 17 13.28 3.83 8.28
CA GLY A 17 12.43 2.76 7.74
C GLY A 17 12.50 1.45 8.53
N VAL A 18 13.68 1.09 9.04
CA VAL A 18 13.88 -0.13 9.84
C VAL A 18 13.31 0.04 11.25
N ARG A 19 13.31 1.25 11.81
CA ARG A 19 12.65 1.53 13.10
C ARG A 19 11.13 1.38 13.02
N LEU A 20 10.48 1.86 11.95
CA LEU A 20 9.03 1.76 11.79
C LEU A 20 8.52 0.33 11.59
N LEU A 21 9.31 -0.52 10.91
CA LEU A 21 9.00 -1.95 10.74
C LEU A 21 9.24 -2.75 12.02
N ARG A 22 10.21 -2.35 12.85
CA ARG A 22 10.50 -3.03 14.12
C ARG A 22 9.53 -2.60 15.25
N THR A 23 8.99 -1.38 15.21
CA THR A 23 8.00 -0.93 16.22
C THR A 23 6.62 -1.52 16.01
N SER A 24 6.18 -1.74 14.77
CA SER A 24 4.84 -2.29 14.49
C SER A 24 4.70 -3.78 14.79
N ALA A 25 5.77 -4.57 14.67
CA ALA A 25 5.77 -5.98 15.06
C ALA A 25 5.88 -6.20 16.59
N SER A 26 6.52 -5.27 17.33
CA SER A 26 6.66 -5.38 18.79
C SER A 26 5.50 -4.77 19.58
N THR A 27 4.71 -3.85 18.98
CA THR A 27 3.48 -3.33 19.61
C THR A 27 2.28 -4.23 19.37
N ALA A 28 2.22 -4.94 18.23
CA ALA A 28 1.12 -5.87 17.94
C ALA A 28 1.04 -7.06 18.91
N THR A 29 2.14 -7.44 19.57
CA THR A 29 2.16 -8.47 20.63
C THR A 29 1.92 -7.92 22.04
N ALA A 30 1.96 -6.59 22.22
CA ALA A 30 1.73 -5.92 23.51
C ALA A 30 0.31 -5.35 23.66
N GLU A 31 -0.43 -5.22 22.56
CA GLU A 31 -1.85 -4.84 22.57
C GLU A 31 -2.70 -6.08 22.94
N GLY A 32 -3.22 -6.11 24.16
CA GLY A 32 -4.12 -7.18 24.61
C GLY A 32 -5.39 -7.28 23.76
N SER A 33 -6.03 -8.45 23.75
CA SER A 33 -7.26 -8.68 22.98
C SER A 33 -8.36 -7.68 23.34
N SER A 34 -8.92 -7.01 22.33
CA SER A 34 -10.06 -6.10 22.48
C SER A 34 -11.25 -6.79 23.14
N VAL A 35 -11.50 -8.06 22.83
CA VAL A 35 -12.58 -8.85 23.45
C VAL A 35 -12.40 -8.99 24.96
N ALA A 36 -11.18 -9.19 25.45
CA ALA A 36 -10.91 -9.27 26.89
C ALA A 36 -11.12 -7.92 27.59
N ALA A 37 -10.72 -6.82 26.94
CA ALA A 37 -10.97 -5.47 27.43
C ALA A 37 -12.48 -5.15 27.47
N MET A 38 -13.26 -5.65 26.51
CA MET A 38 -14.71 -5.52 26.50
C MET A 38 -15.36 -6.23 27.69
N VAL A 39 -15.01 -7.49 27.94
CA VAL A 39 -15.56 -8.27 29.06
C VAL A 39 -15.26 -7.58 30.38
N LYS A 40 -14.03 -7.07 30.55
CA LYS A 40 -13.64 -6.31 31.74
C LYS A 40 -14.47 -5.03 31.90
N ALA A 41 -14.58 -4.22 30.85
CA ALA A 41 -15.32 -2.96 30.89
C ALA A 41 -16.83 -3.15 31.17
N VAL A 42 -17.43 -4.22 30.67
CA VAL A 42 -18.83 -4.55 30.95
C VAL A 42 -18.99 -5.04 32.40
N ASN A 43 -18.12 -5.93 32.88
CA ASN A 43 -18.18 -6.45 34.26
C ASN A 43 -17.97 -5.37 35.32
N GLU A 44 -17.17 -4.35 35.02
CA GLU A 44 -16.88 -3.24 35.93
C GLU A 44 -17.93 -2.10 35.84
N SER A 45 -18.89 -2.18 34.91
CA SER A 45 -19.92 -1.15 34.74
C SER A 45 -21.07 -1.31 35.74
N SER A 46 -21.66 -0.19 36.17
CA SER A 46 -22.85 -0.22 37.03
C SER A 46 -24.12 -0.48 36.21
N GLY A 47 -25.06 -1.25 36.75
CA GLY A 47 -26.30 -1.61 36.05
C GLY A 47 -27.15 -0.41 35.59
N SER A 48 -27.05 0.74 36.26
CA SER A 48 -27.75 1.97 35.90
C SER A 48 -27.10 2.74 34.73
N SER A 49 -25.81 2.52 34.44
CA SER A 49 -25.05 3.25 33.42
C SER A 49 -24.60 2.38 32.23
N LEU A 50 -24.81 1.07 32.31
CA LEU A 50 -24.39 0.10 31.30
C LEU A 50 -24.88 0.46 29.88
N LEU A 51 -26.17 0.77 29.72
CA LEU A 51 -26.71 1.12 28.39
C LEU A 51 -26.09 2.40 27.81
N ALA A 52 -25.72 3.35 28.67
CA ALA A 52 -25.06 4.59 28.24
C ALA A 52 -23.59 4.37 27.87
N SER A 53 -22.89 3.46 28.56
CA SER A 53 -21.45 3.20 28.36
C SER A 53 -21.15 2.27 27.17
N LEU A 54 -22.12 1.49 26.69
CA LEU A 54 -21.95 0.56 25.56
C LEU A 54 -21.44 1.22 24.27
N LYS A 55 -21.86 2.45 23.97
CA LYS A 55 -21.42 3.16 22.75
C LYS A 55 -19.94 3.54 22.84
N GLU A 56 -19.51 3.99 24.01
CA GLU A 56 -18.12 4.35 24.28
C GLU A 56 -17.23 3.10 24.33
N ALA A 57 -17.70 2.04 24.99
CA ALA A 57 -17.03 0.74 25.01
C ALA A 57 -16.87 0.18 23.58
N LYS A 58 -17.91 0.25 22.74
CA LYS A 58 -17.82 -0.15 21.32
C LYS A 58 -16.79 0.65 20.55
N ALA A 59 -16.69 1.97 20.77
CA ALA A 59 -15.72 2.82 20.07
C ALA A 59 -14.27 2.45 20.42
N LYS A 60 -13.98 2.13 21.69
CA LYS A 60 -12.66 1.69 22.18
C LYS A 60 -12.20 0.34 21.63
N LEU A 61 -13.11 -0.45 21.06
CA LEU A 61 -12.87 -1.81 20.55
C LEU A 61 -12.74 -1.88 19.03
N GLN A 62 -13.13 -0.81 18.33
CA GLN A 62 -13.06 -0.80 16.87
C GLN A 62 -11.59 -0.94 16.43
N PRO A 63 -11.31 -1.75 15.38
CA PRO A 63 -9.97 -1.84 14.84
C PRO A 63 -9.52 -0.45 14.40
N TYR A 64 -8.26 -0.12 14.71
CA TYR A 64 -7.69 1.16 14.34
C TYR A 64 -7.56 1.25 12.82
N TYR A 65 -8.27 2.19 12.22
CA TYR A 65 -8.06 2.60 10.83
C TYR A 65 -7.31 3.93 10.86
N PRO A 66 -6.05 3.98 10.40
CA PRO A 66 -5.28 5.22 10.40
C PRO A 66 -5.97 6.26 9.52
N GLU A 67 -6.03 7.49 10.01
CA GLU A 67 -6.48 8.62 9.21
C GLU A 67 -5.52 8.86 8.03
N PRO A 68 -6.02 9.37 6.89
CA PRO A 68 -5.16 9.69 5.76
C PRO A 68 -4.10 10.70 6.19
N ALA A 69 -2.84 10.27 6.14
CA ALA A 69 -1.72 11.15 6.42
C ALA A 69 -1.70 12.32 5.44
N ALA A 70 -1.13 13.45 5.86
CA ALA A 70 -0.91 14.59 4.97
C ALA A 70 -0.18 14.13 3.70
N ALA A 71 -0.55 14.71 2.56
CA ALA A 71 0.02 14.36 1.27
C ALA A 71 1.53 14.65 1.25
N ALA A 72 2.33 13.65 1.60
CA ALA A 72 3.72 13.59 1.24
C ALA A 72 3.74 13.38 -0.28
N GLY A 73 4.39 14.28 -1.02
CA GLY A 73 4.50 14.16 -2.48
C GLY A 73 5.27 12.92 -2.92
N LEU A 74 6.04 13.00 -4.01
CA LEU A 74 6.77 11.83 -4.50
C LEU A 74 7.75 11.29 -3.46
N SER A 75 7.62 9.99 -3.15
CA SER A 75 8.55 9.25 -2.29
C SER A 75 9.96 9.27 -2.89
N LEU A 76 10.99 9.08 -2.07
CA LEU A 76 12.38 9.06 -2.56
C LEU A 76 12.57 8.01 -3.66
N GLN A 77 11.97 6.83 -3.48
CA GLN A 77 12.02 5.75 -4.47
C GLN A 77 11.28 6.14 -5.75
N ALA A 78 10.12 6.79 -5.66
CA ALA A 78 9.40 7.27 -6.84
C ALA A 78 10.21 8.33 -7.59
N ARG A 79 10.91 9.24 -6.89
CA ARG A 79 11.80 10.23 -7.54
C ARG A 79 12.95 9.56 -8.28
N VAL A 80 13.61 8.58 -7.65
CA VAL A 80 14.71 7.84 -8.27
C VAL A 80 14.21 7.04 -9.48
N ALA A 81 13.04 6.40 -9.38
CA ALA A 81 12.44 5.66 -10.49
C ALA A 81 12.08 6.59 -11.67
N VAL A 82 11.46 7.74 -11.41
CA VAL A 82 11.10 8.72 -12.45
C VAL A 82 12.35 9.31 -13.11
N LEU A 83 13.34 9.73 -12.32
CA LEU A 83 14.61 10.24 -12.87
C LEU A 83 15.38 9.17 -13.63
N GLY A 84 15.37 7.93 -13.15
CA GLY A 84 15.96 6.77 -13.83
C GLY A 84 15.27 6.51 -15.17
N LEU A 85 13.94 6.53 -15.21
CA LEU A 85 13.16 6.39 -16.44
C LEU A 85 13.47 7.53 -17.43
N ILE A 86 13.48 8.79 -16.98
CA ILE A 86 13.82 9.93 -17.84
C ILE A 86 15.24 9.78 -18.40
N SER A 87 16.22 9.51 -17.53
CA SER A 87 17.61 9.30 -17.93
C SER A 87 17.75 8.17 -18.96
N TRP A 88 17.05 7.05 -18.73
CA TRP A 88 17.04 5.92 -19.65
C TRP A 88 16.41 6.27 -21.00
N THR A 89 15.27 6.97 -21.01
CA THR A 89 14.62 7.39 -22.25
C THR A 89 15.50 8.35 -23.06
N LEU A 90 16.15 9.30 -22.40
CA LEU A 90 17.08 10.23 -23.07
C LEU A 90 18.30 9.50 -23.62
N TYR A 91 18.84 8.54 -22.87
CA TYR A 91 19.93 7.70 -23.34
C TYR A 91 19.53 6.89 -24.60
N ARG A 92 18.35 6.27 -24.59
CA ARG A 92 17.84 5.51 -25.75
C ARG A 92 17.64 6.40 -26.97
N LEU A 93 17.04 7.57 -26.79
CA LEU A 93 16.82 8.54 -27.86
C LEU A 93 18.15 9.05 -28.46
N ASP A 94 19.17 9.31 -27.64
CA ASP A 94 20.51 9.69 -28.14
C ASP A 94 21.15 8.55 -28.96
N THR A 95 20.98 7.29 -28.54
CA THR A 95 21.48 6.14 -29.32
C THR A 95 20.76 5.94 -30.64
N GLN A 96 19.43 6.10 -30.68
CA GLN A 96 18.62 5.97 -31.90
C GLN A 96 18.87 7.12 -32.87
N ALA A 97 19.04 8.34 -32.37
CA ALA A 97 19.34 9.52 -33.19
C ALA A 97 20.66 9.39 -33.95
N ARG A 98 21.58 8.53 -33.48
CA ARG A 98 22.88 8.25 -34.11
C ARG A 98 22.90 6.95 -34.92
N ALA A 99 21.78 6.23 -34.98
CA ALA A 99 21.66 5.01 -35.78
C ALA A 99 21.65 5.34 -37.28
N HIS A 100 21.97 4.34 -38.11
CA HIS A 100 21.95 4.50 -39.57
C HIS A 100 20.56 4.88 -40.08
N GLU A 101 19.51 4.29 -39.50
CA GLU A 101 18.10 4.53 -39.83
C GLU A 101 17.38 5.31 -38.72
N TRP A 102 18.02 6.37 -38.21
CA TRP A 102 17.51 7.18 -37.08
C TRP A 102 16.05 7.63 -37.22
N ILE A 103 15.59 7.97 -38.43
CA ILE A 103 14.21 8.43 -38.68
C ILE A 103 13.20 7.29 -38.55
N VAL A 104 13.57 6.08 -38.99
CA VAL A 104 12.71 4.90 -38.91
C VAL A 104 12.58 4.50 -37.44
N ASP A 105 13.70 4.44 -36.71
CA ASP A 105 13.71 4.10 -35.29
C ASP A 105 12.86 5.07 -34.45
N LEU A 106 12.98 6.39 -34.67
CA LEU A 106 12.16 7.37 -33.97
C LEU A 106 10.67 7.30 -34.36
N SER A 107 10.36 6.95 -35.62
CA SER A 107 8.97 6.78 -36.07
C SER A 107 8.32 5.52 -35.48
N LEU A 108 9.12 4.46 -35.24
CA LEU A 108 8.65 3.25 -34.57
C LEU A 108 8.23 3.54 -33.13
N ASP A 109 8.95 4.41 -32.42
CA ASP A 109 8.57 4.83 -31.06
C ASP A 109 7.20 5.55 -31.05
N VAL A 110 6.90 6.35 -32.07
CA VAL A 110 5.59 7.00 -32.24
C VAL A 110 4.49 5.96 -32.48
N LEU A 111 4.75 4.96 -33.33
CA LEU A 111 3.81 3.87 -33.59
C LEU A 111 3.56 3.04 -32.32
N GLN A 112 4.61 2.72 -31.56
CA GLN A 112 4.49 2.01 -30.29
C GLN A 112 3.68 2.84 -29.27
N ALA A 113 3.97 4.14 -29.14
CA ALA A 113 3.23 5.03 -28.25
C ALA A 113 1.74 5.15 -28.63
N ALA A 114 1.42 5.17 -29.93
CA ALA A 114 0.03 5.22 -30.40
C ALA A 114 -0.79 4.01 -29.93
N TRP A 115 -0.18 2.82 -29.88
CA TRP A 115 -0.83 1.63 -29.31
C TRP A 115 -1.09 1.78 -27.82
N TYR A 116 -0.14 2.31 -27.04
CA TYR A 116 -0.36 2.55 -25.61
C TYR A 116 -1.51 3.52 -25.35
N ILE A 117 -1.60 4.61 -26.12
CA ILE A 117 -2.71 5.57 -26.02
C ILE A 117 -4.04 4.90 -26.37
N SER A 118 -4.05 4.09 -27.42
CA SER A 118 -5.24 3.34 -27.84
C SER A 118 -5.66 2.29 -26.81
N PHE A 119 -4.72 1.64 -26.14
CA PHE A 119 -5.03 0.71 -25.05
C PHE A 119 -5.66 1.41 -23.85
N LEU A 120 -5.23 2.63 -23.53
CA LEU A 120 -5.84 3.41 -22.44
C LEU A 120 -7.31 3.78 -22.71
N SER A 121 -7.72 3.92 -23.98
CA SER A 121 -9.10 4.24 -24.34
C SER A 121 -9.97 3.01 -24.58
N LEU A 122 -9.39 1.93 -25.12
CA LEU A 122 -10.14 0.74 -25.52
C LEU A 122 -10.24 -0.32 -24.43
N ILE A 123 -9.26 -0.42 -23.52
CA ILE A 123 -9.29 -1.46 -22.49
C ILE A 123 -10.32 -1.09 -21.40
N PRO A 124 -11.35 -1.93 -21.17
CA PRO A 124 -12.30 -1.71 -20.08
C PRO A 124 -11.68 -2.11 -18.73
N PHE A 125 -10.83 -1.24 -18.16
CA PHE A 125 -10.01 -1.53 -16.96
C PHE A 125 -10.80 -2.07 -15.77
N ARG A 126 -12.06 -1.63 -15.57
CA ARG A 126 -12.93 -2.17 -14.50
C ARG A 126 -13.21 -3.66 -14.69
N THR A 127 -13.49 -4.08 -15.92
CA THR A 127 -13.77 -5.49 -16.21
C THR A 127 -12.51 -6.33 -16.13
N VAL A 128 -11.37 -5.80 -16.59
CA VAL A 128 -10.06 -6.43 -16.43
C VAL A 128 -9.73 -6.62 -14.95
N PHE A 129 -9.99 -5.61 -14.11
CA PHE A 129 -9.80 -5.72 -12.66
C PHE A 129 -10.64 -6.85 -12.04
N VAL A 130 -11.92 -6.96 -12.41
CA VAL A 130 -12.79 -8.04 -11.92
C VAL A 130 -12.33 -9.41 -12.43
N ALA A 131 -11.88 -9.50 -13.68
CA ALA A 131 -11.33 -10.73 -14.26
C ALA A 131 -10.06 -11.17 -13.52
N LEU A 132 -9.10 -10.26 -13.30
CA LEU A 132 -7.88 -10.54 -12.55
C LEU A 132 -8.17 -10.93 -11.10
N ARG A 133 -9.16 -10.30 -10.47
CA ARG A 133 -9.65 -10.70 -9.15
C ARG A 133 -10.22 -12.12 -9.16
N GLY A 134 -10.95 -12.49 -10.21
CA GLY A 134 -11.51 -13.84 -10.37
C GLY A 134 -10.45 -14.93 -10.55
N MET A 135 -9.26 -14.60 -11.05
CA MET A 135 -8.16 -15.56 -11.22
C MET A 135 -7.55 -16.01 -9.90
N ALA A 136 -7.65 -15.20 -8.84
CA ALA A 136 -7.09 -15.49 -7.54
C ALA A 136 -8.18 -16.09 -6.61
N PRO A 137 -8.05 -17.35 -6.15
CA PRO A 137 -9.11 -18.03 -5.39
C PRO A 137 -9.53 -17.26 -4.13
N HIS A 138 -8.56 -16.64 -3.44
CA HIS A 138 -8.76 -15.92 -2.19
C HIS A 138 -9.48 -14.57 -2.34
N THR A 139 -9.59 -14.02 -3.56
CA THR A 139 -10.36 -12.79 -3.82
C THR A 139 -11.58 -13.02 -4.70
N SER A 140 -11.68 -14.17 -5.35
CA SER A 140 -12.79 -14.57 -6.23
C SER A 140 -14.11 -14.78 -5.49
N THR A 141 -14.08 -15.31 -4.26
CA THR A 141 -15.26 -15.61 -3.45
C THR A 141 -15.19 -14.93 -2.09
N PRO A 142 -16.33 -14.63 -1.44
CA PRO A 142 -16.33 -14.19 -0.05
C PRO A 142 -15.71 -15.26 0.87
N ILE A 143 -15.18 -14.84 2.01
CA ILE A 143 -14.56 -15.74 2.99
C ILE A 143 -15.65 -16.65 3.56
N THR A 144 -15.58 -17.95 3.26
CA THR A 144 -16.43 -18.99 3.87
C THR A 144 -15.79 -19.44 5.18
N GLY A 145 -15.97 -18.63 6.23
CA GLY A 145 -15.39 -18.86 7.56
C GLY A 145 -16.39 -19.37 8.60
N LEU A 146 -16.13 -19.02 9.86
CA LEU A 146 -16.95 -19.35 11.02
C LEU A 146 -18.41 -18.87 10.83
N ARG A 147 -19.37 -19.79 10.93
CA ARG A 147 -20.79 -19.47 10.88
C ARG A 147 -21.24 -18.89 12.22
N THR A 148 -22.02 -17.82 12.18
CA THR A 148 -22.52 -17.11 13.38
C THR A 148 -23.20 -18.04 14.37
N ALA A 149 -24.03 -18.96 13.90
CA ALA A 149 -24.75 -19.92 14.74
C ALA A 149 -23.83 -20.86 15.55
N VAL A 150 -22.62 -21.16 15.06
CA VAL A 150 -21.65 -22.03 15.73
C VAL A 150 -20.81 -21.25 16.76
N ALA A 151 -20.73 -19.93 16.60
CA ALA A 151 -19.92 -19.06 17.45
C ALA A 151 -20.70 -18.43 18.62
N LEU A 152 -22.00 -18.71 18.74
CA LEU A 152 -22.82 -18.18 19.82
C LEU A 152 -22.34 -18.71 21.17
N LYS A 153 -21.96 -17.79 22.06
CA LYS A 153 -21.76 -18.07 23.47
C LYS A 153 -23.01 -17.58 24.20
N PRO A 154 -23.91 -18.48 24.65
CA PRO A 154 -25.09 -18.10 25.42
C PRO A 154 -24.71 -17.52 26.78
#